data_AF-A0A8G1VL63-F1
#
_entry.id   AF-A0A8G1VL63-F1
#
_cell.length_a   1.000
_cell.length_b   1.000
_cell.length_c   1.000
_cell.angle_alpha   90.00
_cell.angle_beta   90.00
_cell.angle_gamma   90.00
#
_symmetry.space_group_name_H-M   'P 1'
#
loop_
_entity.id
_entity.type
_entity.pdbx_description
1 polymer ?
#
loop_
_entity_poly.entity_id
_entity_poly.type
_entity_poly.pdbx_seq_one_letter_code
_entity_poly.pdbx_strand_id
1 'polypeptide(L)'
;MQIKKAFQQEISRPLGRQMLEASLAHANGCSCYHWNYHDRISGKVNISRVDLTFDLTSKSMGQAVKGEAAGFYRPNSAYINATVYYDDQQYLQGNQSVQIYMDGSKFIIDFFTTDQSEKPIARIVQNASSFTFQGTDTGDATWGTN
;
A
#
# COMPACT_ATOMS: atom_id res chain seq x y z
N MET A 1 17.46 -29.23 -16.25
CA MET A 1 17.25 -28.92 -17.69
C MET A 1 15.78 -28.99 -18.13
N GLN A 2 14.85 -29.52 -17.32
CA GLN A 2 13.43 -29.65 -17.68
C GLN A 2 12.65 -28.32 -17.67
N ILE A 3 12.95 -27.41 -16.73
CA ILE A 3 12.28 -26.10 -16.61
C ILE A 3 12.46 -25.25 -17.89
N LYS A 4 13.66 -25.25 -18.49
CA LYS A 4 13.94 -24.50 -19.73
C LYS A 4 13.12 -24.99 -20.93
N LYS A 5 12.86 -26.30 -21.04
CA LYS A 5 12.06 -26.88 -22.14
C LYS A 5 10.57 -26.59 -21.99
N ALA A 6 10.03 -26.65 -20.78
CA ALA A 6 8.65 -26.28 -20.50
C ALA A 6 8.38 -24.79 -20.78
N PHE A 7 9.33 -23.92 -20.40
CA PHE A 7 9.22 -22.48 -20.64
C PHE A 7 9.24 -22.10 -22.13
N GLN A 8 10.09 -22.77 -22.91
CA GLN A 8 10.13 -22.57 -24.37
C GLN A 8 8.86 -23.08 -25.08
N GLN A 9 8.26 -24.16 -24.59
CA GLN A 9 6.97 -24.64 -25.11
C GLN A 9 5.84 -23.64 -24.86
N GLU A 10 5.77 -23.03 -23.69
CA GLU A 10 4.71 -22.04 -23.37
C GLU A 10 4.83 -20.76 -24.22
N ILE A 11 6.05 -20.26 -24.45
CA ILE A 11 6.31 -19.08 -25.30
C ILE A 11 5.96 -19.35 -26.78
N SER A 12 6.13 -20.59 -27.25
CA SER A 12 5.90 -20.97 -28.64
C SER A 12 4.42 -21.11 -29.03
N ARG A 13 3.50 -21.05 -28.05
CA ARG A 13 2.05 -21.10 -28.29
C ARG A 13 1.54 -19.75 -28.81
N PRO A 14 0.46 -19.74 -29.63
CA PRO A 14 -0.18 -18.49 -30.04
C PRO A 14 -0.56 -17.66 -28.80
N LEU A 15 -0.19 -16.37 -28.78
CA LEU A 15 -0.33 -15.46 -27.62
C LEU A 15 0.53 -15.79 -26.39
N GLY A 16 1.36 -16.84 -26.40
CA GLY A 16 2.16 -17.28 -25.26
C GLY A 16 3.12 -16.22 -24.74
N ARG A 17 3.78 -15.47 -25.64
CA ARG A 17 4.62 -14.33 -25.27
C ARG A 17 3.82 -13.17 -24.67
N GLN A 18 2.63 -12.86 -25.20
CA GLN A 18 1.76 -11.81 -24.67
C GLN A 18 1.17 -12.20 -23.31
N MET A 19 0.83 -13.47 -23.11
CA MET A 19 0.40 -13.99 -21.80
C MET A 19 1.54 -13.97 -20.78
N LEU A 20 2.77 -14.27 -21.22
CA LEU A 20 3.95 -14.18 -20.35
C LEU A 20 4.23 -12.72 -19.98
N GLU A 21 4.17 -11.79 -20.93
CA GLU A 21 4.34 -10.35 -20.72
C GLU A 21 3.22 -9.77 -19.85
N ALA A 22 1.96 -10.19 -20.04
CA ALA A 22 0.84 -9.80 -19.19
C ALA A 22 0.97 -10.38 -17.78
N SER A 23 1.42 -11.63 -17.64
CA SER A 23 1.67 -12.26 -16.33
C SER A 23 2.85 -11.63 -15.62
N LEU A 24 3.90 -11.25 -16.35
CA LEU A 24 5.04 -10.50 -15.83
C LEU A 24 4.65 -9.07 -15.47
N ALA A 25 3.79 -8.41 -16.25
CA ALA A 25 3.23 -7.09 -15.90
C ALA A 25 2.32 -7.17 -14.67
N HIS A 26 1.54 -8.25 -14.51
CA HIS A 26 0.73 -8.51 -13.33
C HIS A 26 1.59 -8.87 -12.10
N ALA A 27 2.66 -9.65 -12.30
CA ALA A 27 3.61 -10.01 -11.25
C ALA A 27 4.48 -8.81 -10.83
N ASN A 28 4.90 -7.96 -11.78
CA ASN A 28 5.65 -6.72 -11.54
C ASN A 28 4.74 -5.57 -11.04
N GLY A 29 3.43 -5.67 -11.24
CA GLY A 29 2.43 -4.76 -10.66
C GLY A 29 2.12 -5.10 -9.19
N CYS A 30 2.53 -6.28 -8.72
CA CYS A 30 2.50 -6.61 -7.31
C CYS A 30 3.82 -6.12 -6.71
N SER A 31 3.83 -4.97 -6.04
CA SER A 31 4.97 -4.55 -5.21
C SER A 31 5.07 -5.50 -4.02
N CYS A 32 5.60 -6.71 -4.26
CA CYS A 32 5.83 -7.77 -3.29
C CYS A 32 7.06 -7.41 -2.44
N TYR A 33 6.94 -6.35 -1.66
CA TYR A 33 7.94 -6.04 -0.64
C TYR A 33 7.95 -7.15 0.40
N HIS A 34 9.14 -7.66 0.71
CA HIS A 34 9.34 -8.47 1.90
C HIS A 34 9.40 -7.55 3.11
N TRP A 35 8.63 -7.87 4.14
CA TRP A 35 8.54 -7.10 5.38
C TRP A 35 8.97 -7.96 6.56
N ASN A 36 9.78 -7.41 7.44
CA ASN A 36 10.25 -8.15 8.62
C ASN A 36 9.15 -8.32 9.67
N TYR A 37 8.28 -7.31 9.80
CA TYR A 37 7.27 -7.24 10.85
C TYR A 37 5.91 -6.82 10.31
N HIS A 38 4.87 -7.17 11.06
CA HIS A 38 3.52 -6.72 10.82
C HIS A 38 2.73 -6.61 12.11
N ASP A 39 1.74 -5.73 12.13
CA ASP A 39 0.84 -5.57 13.26
C ASP A 39 -0.56 -5.11 12.83
N ARG A 40 -1.51 -5.13 13.77
CA ARG A 40 -2.85 -4.59 13.58
C ARG A 40 -2.86 -3.08 13.83
N ILE A 41 -3.46 -2.37 12.90
CA ILE A 41 -3.69 -0.93 13.00
C ILE A 41 -5.14 -0.63 12.65
N SER A 42 -5.77 0.25 13.42
CA SER A 42 -7.18 0.58 13.23
C SER A 42 -7.47 2.02 13.57
N GLY A 43 -8.49 2.59 12.94
CA GLY A 43 -8.85 3.98 13.17
C GLY A 43 -9.79 4.50 12.11
N LYS A 44 -9.92 5.82 12.05
CA LYS A 44 -10.88 6.48 11.18
C LYS A 44 -10.19 6.99 9.91
N VAL A 45 -10.82 6.75 8.77
CA VAL A 45 -10.48 7.39 7.50
C VAL A 45 -11.68 8.25 7.07
N ASN A 46 -11.44 9.51 6.73
CA ASN A 46 -12.45 10.43 6.20
C ASN A 46 -12.00 10.92 4.83
N ILE A 47 -12.91 10.85 3.88
CA ILE A 47 -12.72 11.29 2.51
C ILE A 47 -13.71 12.42 2.25
N SER A 48 -13.18 13.61 1.96
CA SER A 48 -13.92 14.77 1.45
C SER A 48 -13.95 14.72 -0.08
N ARG A 49 -14.35 15.82 -0.75
CA ARG A 49 -14.24 15.87 -2.22
C ARG A 49 -12.81 16.07 -2.70
N VAL A 50 -11.96 16.68 -1.88
CA VAL A 50 -10.62 17.16 -2.24
C VAL A 50 -9.50 16.58 -1.37
N ASP A 51 -9.84 16.00 -0.22
CA ASP A 51 -8.87 15.50 0.75
C ASP A 51 -9.29 14.14 1.29
N LEU A 52 -8.31 13.30 1.59
CA LEU A 52 -8.43 12.10 2.41
C LEU A 52 -7.59 12.31 3.67
N THR A 53 -8.20 12.13 4.84
CA THR A 53 -7.52 12.19 6.13
C THR A 53 -7.67 10.87 6.88
N PHE A 54 -6.65 10.50 7.64
CA PHE A 54 -6.67 9.29 8.46
C PHE A 54 -6.06 9.53 9.83
N ASP A 55 -6.60 8.86 10.84
CA ASP A 55 -6.10 8.82 12.21
C ASP A 55 -6.19 7.37 12.68
N LEU A 56 -5.03 6.71 12.77
CA LEU A 56 -4.90 5.27 12.96
C LEU A 56 -3.97 4.97 14.14
N THR A 57 -4.26 3.90 14.87
CA THR A 57 -3.48 3.50 16.05
C THR A 57 -3.19 2.01 16.04
N SER A 58 -1.94 1.64 16.33
CA SER A 58 -1.52 0.28 16.66
C SER A 58 -1.23 0.21 18.16
N LYS A 59 -2.09 -0.52 18.89
CA LYS A 59 -1.97 -0.64 20.35
C LYS A 59 -0.73 -1.43 20.76
N SER A 60 -0.39 -2.47 20.00
CA SER A 60 0.74 -3.36 20.26
C SER A 60 2.07 -2.71 19.93
N MET A 61 2.14 -1.89 18.87
CA MET A 61 3.32 -1.07 18.60
C MET A 61 3.44 0.12 19.55
N GLY A 62 2.36 0.54 20.21
CA GLY A 62 2.31 1.79 20.98
C GLY A 62 2.47 3.04 20.10
N GLN A 63 2.03 2.96 18.85
CA GLN A 63 2.20 4.01 17.85
C GLN A 63 0.86 4.45 17.25
N ALA A 64 0.79 5.72 16.90
CA ALA A 64 -0.32 6.30 16.16
C ALA A 64 0.21 7.05 14.94
N VAL A 65 -0.60 7.12 13.88
CA VAL A 65 -0.28 7.85 12.66
C VAL A 65 -1.47 8.68 12.23
N LYS A 66 -1.19 9.93 11.88
CA LYS A 66 -2.16 10.86 11.30
C LYS A 66 -1.61 11.37 9.99
N GLY A 67 -2.45 11.46 8.98
CA GLY A 67 -2.01 11.99 7.70
C GLY A 67 -3.14 12.44 6.82
N GLU A 68 -2.75 13.09 5.74
CA GLU A 68 -3.64 13.63 4.74
C GLU A 68 -3.05 13.46 3.33
N ALA A 69 -3.93 13.32 2.34
CA ALA A 69 -3.57 13.32 0.93
C ALA A 69 -4.62 14.08 0.13
N ALA A 70 -4.17 14.97 -0.75
CA ALA A 70 -5.04 15.69 -1.67
C ALA A 70 -5.36 14.81 -2.89
N GLY A 71 -6.61 14.84 -3.33
CA GLY A 71 -7.09 14.04 -4.47
C GLY A 71 -8.55 14.35 -4.79
N PHE A 72 -9.11 13.72 -5.82
CA PHE A 72 -10.52 13.91 -6.17
C PHE A 72 -11.34 12.67 -5.84
N TYR A 73 -12.18 12.78 -4.82
CA TYR A 73 -12.87 11.63 -4.27
C TYR A 73 -14.38 11.78 -4.22
N ARG A 74 -15.06 10.64 -4.09
CA ARG A 74 -16.43 10.59 -3.60
C ARG A 74 -16.40 10.64 -2.07
N PRO A 75 -17.10 11.60 -1.43
CA PRO A 75 -17.10 11.70 0.02
C PRO A 75 -17.54 10.40 0.69
N ASN A 76 -16.76 9.96 1.67
CA ASN A 76 -17.02 8.73 2.43
C ASN A 76 -16.29 8.80 3.78
N SER A 77 -16.70 7.99 4.74
CA SER A 77 -16.00 7.85 6.02
C SER A 77 -16.21 6.44 6.53
N ALA A 78 -15.14 5.81 7.01
CA ALA A 78 -15.23 4.50 7.64
C ALA A 78 -14.19 4.35 8.74
N TYR A 79 -14.52 3.49 9.70
CA TYR A 79 -13.54 2.94 10.62
C TYR A 79 -12.90 1.71 9.97
N ILE A 80 -11.58 1.69 9.87
CA ILE A 80 -10.84 0.60 9.22
C ILE A 80 -10.14 -0.27 10.25
N ASN A 81 -10.03 -1.56 9.94
CA ASN A 81 -9.17 -2.51 10.62
C ASN A 81 -8.21 -3.10 9.58
N ALA A 82 -6.94 -2.71 9.67
CA ALA A 82 -5.92 -2.95 8.67
C ALA A 82 -4.73 -3.71 9.27
N THR A 83 -3.79 -4.08 8.40
CA THR A 83 -2.48 -4.61 8.79
C THR A 83 -1.43 -3.60 8.37
N VAL A 84 -0.57 -3.19 9.29
CA VAL A 84 0.65 -2.44 8.98
C VAL A 84 1.81 -3.42 8.80
N TYR A 85 2.62 -3.22 7.79
CA TYR A 85 3.85 -3.94 7.50
C TYR A 85 5.02 -2.97 7.54
N TYR A 86 6.14 -3.36 8.15
CA TYR A 86 7.31 -2.50 8.33
C TYR A 86 8.58 -3.33 8.55
N ASP A 87 9.75 -2.72 8.30
CA ASP A 87 11.05 -3.39 8.49
C ASP A 87 11.69 -3.09 9.84
N ASP A 88 11.51 -1.87 10.35
CA ASP A 88 12.03 -1.41 11.64
C ASP A 88 11.11 -0.31 12.19
N GLN A 89 10.69 -0.49 13.44
CA GLN A 89 9.78 0.42 14.12
C GLN A 89 10.41 1.80 14.40
N GLN A 90 11.73 1.89 14.49
CA GLN A 90 12.43 3.15 14.79
C GLN A 90 12.34 4.14 13.62
N TYR A 91 12.36 3.66 12.38
CA TYR A 91 12.22 4.50 11.18
C TYR A 91 10.79 4.99 10.94
N LEU A 92 9.82 4.49 11.72
CA LEU A 92 8.45 4.96 11.59
C LEU A 92 8.25 6.33 12.22
N GLN A 93 9.12 6.81 13.11
CA GLN A 93 8.86 8.05 13.85
C GLN A 93 8.97 9.32 12.98
N GLY A 94 8.08 10.28 13.21
CA GLY A 94 8.14 11.61 12.59
C GLY A 94 7.35 11.74 11.30
N ASN A 95 7.70 12.76 10.52
CA ASN A 95 7.02 13.12 9.28
C ASN A 95 7.52 12.26 8.11
N GLN A 96 6.58 11.79 7.29
CA GLN A 96 6.80 10.93 6.15
C GLN A 96 5.91 11.39 5.00
N SER A 97 6.39 11.21 3.77
CA SER A 97 5.52 11.33 2.61
C SER A 97 4.72 10.04 2.46
N VAL A 98 3.49 10.17 1.97
CA VAL A 98 2.60 9.02 1.77
C VAL A 98 2.09 8.95 0.34
N GLN A 99 1.83 7.71 -0.08
CA GLN A 99 1.08 7.40 -1.29
C GLN A 99 -0.13 6.55 -0.93
N ILE A 100 -1.30 6.97 -1.36
CA ILE A 100 -2.58 6.34 -1.03
C ILE A 100 -3.25 5.90 -2.33
N TYR A 101 -3.62 4.63 -2.42
CA TYR A 101 -4.22 4.09 -3.64
C TYR A 101 -5.05 2.83 -3.36
N MET A 102 -5.81 2.44 -4.38
CA MET A 102 -6.59 1.21 -4.39
C MET A 102 -5.90 0.16 -5.28
N ASP A 103 -5.70 -1.05 -4.76
CA ASP A 103 -5.29 -2.24 -5.52
C ASP A 103 -6.42 -3.27 -5.46
N GLY A 104 -7.27 -3.29 -6.49
CA GLY A 104 -8.52 -4.04 -6.49
C GLY A 104 -9.44 -3.60 -5.34
N SER A 105 -9.68 -4.49 -4.38
CA SER A 105 -10.48 -4.19 -3.17
C SER A 105 -9.62 -3.78 -1.97
N LYS A 106 -8.31 -3.62 -2.14
CA LYS A 106 -7.41 -3.24 -1.05
C LYS A 106 -7.24 -1.72 -1.04
N PHE A 107 -7.40 -1.14 0.15
CA PHE A 107 -6.99 0.23 0.41
C PHE A 107 -5.57 0.21 0.99
N ILE A 108 -4.64 0.90 0.34
CA ILE A 108 -3.22 0.86 0.65
C ILE A 108 -2.72 2.28 0.96
N ILE A 109 -1.93 2.39 2.02
CA ILE A 109 -1.14 3.59 2.35
C ILE A 109 0.33 3.15 2.44
N ASP A 110 1.15 3.68 1.55
CA ASP A 110 2.59 3.51 1.57
C ASP A 110 3.27 4.73 2.17
N PHE A 111 4.27 4.49 3.02
CA PHE A 111 5.01 5.52 3.75
C PHE A 111 6.46 5.54 3.28
N PHE A 112 6.96 6.71 2.92
CA PHE A 112 8.31 6.90 2.43
C PHE A 112 9.05 7.92 3.30
N THR A 113 10.35 7.70 3.45
CA THR A 113 11.24 8.73 3.95
C THR A 113 11.46 9.80 2.86
N THR A 114 11.86 11.00 3.26
CA THR A 114 12.05 12.13 2.33
C THR A 114 13.18 11.91 1.32
N ASP A 115 14.09 10.99 1.62
CA ASP A 115 15.17 10.48 0.78
C ASP A 115 14.69 9.31 -0.09
N GLN A 116 13.95 9.64 -1.16
CA GLN A 116 13.57 8.82 -2.34
C GLN A 116 13.96 7.33 -2.29
N SER A 117 13.33 6.55 -1.41
CA SER A 117 13.50 5.11 -1.37
C SER A 117 12.55 4.43 -2.36
N GLU A 118 13.06 3.48 -3.17
CA GLU A 118 12.24 2.69 -4.09
C GLU A 118 11.21 1.83 -3.35
N LYS A 119 11.51 1.46 -2.10
CA LYS A 119 10.63 0.70 -1.21
C LYS A 119 10.11 1.61 -0.08
N PRO A 120 8.79 1.61 0.20
CA PRO A 120 8.27 2.29 1.38
C PRO A 120 8.81 1.68 2.68
N ILE A 121 9.00 2.50 3.70
CA ILE A 121 9.43 2.06 5.04
C ILE A 121 8.31 1.41 5.84
N ALA A 122 7.05 1.71 5.49
CA ALA A 122 5.88 1.00 5.98
C ALA A 122 4.77 0.98 4.94
N ARG A 123 3.89 -0.01 5.07
CA ARG A 123 2.67 -0.14 4.27
C ARG A 123 1.51 -0.53 5.17
N ILE A 124 0.41 0.21 5.09
CA ILE A 124 -0.87 -0.19 5.68
C ILE A 124 -1.74 -0.77 4.58
N VAL A 125 -2.29 -1.96 4.81
CA VAL A 125 -3.23 -2.62 3.89
C VAL A 125 -4.52 -2.96 4.62
N GLN A 126 -5.61 -2.38 4.15
CA GLN A 126 -6.96 -2.84 4.47
C GLN A 126 -7.48 -3.68 3.30
N ASN A 127 -7.64 -4.99 3.52
CA ASN A 127 -8.31 -5.87 2.58
C ASN A 127 -9.82 -5.63 2.59
N ALA A 128 -10.48 -5.85 1.44
CA ALA A 128 -11.94 -5.70 1.30
C ALA A 128 -12.44 -4.33 1.79
N SER A 129 -11.75 -3.26 1.41
CA SER A 129 -12.14 -1.90 1.71
C SER A 129 -13.42 -1.50 0.98
N SER A 130 -14.25 -0.70 1.66
CA SER A 130 -15.44 -0.08 1.08
C SER A 130 -15.14 1.21 0.31
N PHE A 131 -13.89 1.69 0.35
CA PHE A 131 -13.48 2.87 -0.40
C PHE A 131 -13.28 2.55 -1.88
N THR A 132 -13.51 3.56 -2.72
CA THR A 132 -13.31 3.47 -4.17
C THR A 132 -12.86 4.81 -4.71
N PHE A 133 -11.63 4.86 -5.23
CA PHE A 133 -11.07 5.99 -5.97
C PHE A 133 -10.00 5.46 -6.93
N GLN A 134 -9.54 6.30 -7.85
CA GLN A 134 -8.61 5.92 -8.92
C GLN A 134 -7.34 6.74 -8.83
N GLY A 135 -6.21 6.14 -9.22
CA GLY A 135 -4.91 6.77 -9.18
C GLY A 135 -4.18 6.56 -7.86
N THR A 136 -3.07 7.27 -7.72
CA THR A 136 -2.26 7.34 -6.52
C THR A 136 -2.26 8.78 -6.05
N ASP A 137 -2.80 9.01 -4.86
CA ASP A 137 -2.84 10.31 -4.21
C ASP A 137 -1.66 10.44 -3.26
N THR A 138 -1.01 11.60 -3.26
CA THR A 138 0.18 11.86 -2.44
C THR A 138 -0.13 12.84 -1.32
N GLY A 139 0.58 12.71 -0.21
CA GLY A 139 0.52 13.69 0.86
C GLY A 139 1.52 13.41 1.95
N ASP A 140 1.17 13.78 3.18
CA ASP A 140 2.06 13.73 4.33
C ASP A 140 1.38 13.02 5.51
N ALA A 141 2.18 12.34 6.31
CA ALA A 141 1.75 11.73 7.55
C ALA A 141 2.80 11.86 8.64
N THR A 142 2.33 11.97 9.87
CA THR A 142 3.17 12.01 11.06
C THR A 142 2.85 10.83 11.95
N TRP A 143 3.86 10.01 12.21
CA TRP A 143 3.80 8.99 13.26
C TRP A 143 4.26 9.56 14.59
N GLY A 144 3.59 9.13 15.65
CA GLY A 144 3.96 9.44 17.02
C GLY A 144 3.77 8.25 17.94
N THR A 145 4.20 8.43 19.18
CA THR A 145 3.86 7.54 20.29
C THR A 145 2.48 7.92 20.81
N ASN A 146 1.69 6.91 21.16
CA ASN A 146 0.31 7.07 21.63
C ASN A 146 0.24 7.26 23.15
#